data_AF-A0AAN9PVY5-F1
#
_entry.id   AF-A0AAN9PVY5-F1
#
_cell.length_a   1.000
_cell.length_b   1.000
_cell.length_c   1.000
_cell.angle_alpha   90.00
_cell.angle_beta   90.00
_cell.angle_gamma   90.00
#
_symmetry.space_group_name_H-M   'P 1'
#
loop_
_entity.id
_entity.type
_entity.pdbx_description
1 polymer ?
#
loop_
_entity_poly.entity_id
_entity_poly.type
_entity_poly.pdbx_seq_one_letter_code
_entity_poly.pdbx_strand_id
1 'polypeptide(L)'
;MPVLRNHIQGYPSIRVFRKGSDVRSDHGHHEHESYYGDRDTESLVKFMENLVTSFPTESQKPALEDKSNATDNTKRPAPSAGGCRIEGYVRVKKVPGNLIISARSDAHSFDVSQMNMSHVINNLSFGRKVTPRVFSDVKRLIPYIGISHDRLNGRSFINTRDLGNVTIEHYIQIVKTEVTTRKGYKLIEEYEYTAHSSVAHSIYIPVAKFHLELSPMQVLITENQKSFSHFITNVCAIIGGVFTVAGILDSILHNTIRIVKKVELGKNF
;
A
#
# COMPACT_ATOMS: atom_id res chain seq x y z
N MET A 1 16.39 -11.74 -5.09
CA MET A 1 17.28 -12.90 -5.32
C MET A 1 17.11 -13.34 -6.76
N PRO A 2 18.15 -13.73 -7.53
CA PRO A 2 19.58 -13.46 -7.41
C PRO A 2 20.13 -12.75 -8.69
N VAL A 3 20.99 -11.73 -8.54
CA VAL A 3 21.71 -11.08 -9.67
C VAL A 3 22.93 -11.92 -10.11
N LEU A 4 23.17 -13.06 -9.46
CA LEU A 4 24.31 -13.95 -9.70
C LEU A 4 23.90 -15.27 -10.35
N ARG A 5 23.33 -15.20 -11.56
CA ARG A 5 23.20 -16.38 -12.44
C ARG A 5 24.08 -16.27 -13.70
N ASN A 6 25.08 -15.41 -13.67
CA ASN A 6 26.08 -15.30 -14.72
C ASN A 6 27.33 -16.03 -14.28
N HIS A 7 27.76 -17.03 -15.06
CA HIS A 7 28.95 -17.82 -14.79
C HIS A 7 30.20 -16.96 -15.00
N ILE A 8 30.71 -16.34 -13.94
CA ILE A 8 31.93 -15.51 -13.95
C ILE A 8 33.02 -16.32 -13.26
N GLN A 9 34.04 -16.75 -14.01
CA GLN A 9 35.14 -17.57 -13.50
C GLN A 9 36.40 -16.75 -13.08
N GLY A 10 36.36 -15.41 -13.16
CA GLY A 10 37.48 -14.56 -12.73
C GLY A 10 37.21 -13.06 -12.89
N TYR A 11 37.91 -12.24 -12.12
CA TYR A 11 37.79 -10.78 -12.14
C TYR A 11 39.10 -10.08 -12.56
N PRO A 12 39.04 -8.92 -13.23
CA PRO A 12 37.82 -8.26 -13.72
C PRO A 12 37.38 -8.82 -15.08
N SER A 13 36.06 -8.82 -15.34
CA SER A 13 35.46 -9.30 -16.60
C SER A 13 34.57 -8.21 -17.20
N ILE A 14 34.75 -7.91 -18.49
CA ILE A 14 33.95 -6.90 -19.22
C ILE A 14 32.96 -7.66 -20.12
N ARG A 15 31.65 -7.41 -19.94
CA ARG A 15 30.57 -8.00 -20.73
C ARG A 15 29.69 -6.94 -21.35
N VAL A 16 29.20 -7.21 -22.55
CA VAL A 16 28.33 -6.32 -23.32
C VAL A 16 26.90 -6.86 -23.28
N PHE A 17 25.94 -6.00 -22.92
CA PHE A 17 24.52 -6.33 -22.88
C PHE A 17 23.79 -5.60 -24.01
N ARG A 18 23.10 -6.35 -24.89
CA ARG A 18 22.25 -5.78 -25.95
C ARG A 18 20.78 -6.03 -25.63
N LYS A 19 19.91 -5.09 -25.99
CA LYS A 19 18.46 -5.24 -25.84
C LYS A 19 17.97 -6.37 -26.76
N GLY A 20 17.44 -7.44 -26.18
CA GLY A 20 16.93 -8.61 -26.92
C GLY A 20 17.92 -9.76 -27.09
N SER A 21 19.20 -9.62 -26.70
CA SER A 21 20.19 -10.72 -26.75
C SER A 21 20.12 -11.65 -25.54
N ASP A 22 19.15 -11.47 -24.65
CA ASP A 22 18.93 -12.30 -23.46
C ASP A 22 18.07 -13.53 -23.81
N VAL A 23 18.30 -14.10 -25.00
CA VAL A 23 17.56 -15.26 -25.49
C VAL A 23 18.17 -16.50 -24.88
N ARG A 24 17.33 -17.24 -24.15
CA ARG A 24 17.65 -18.52 -23.55
C ARG A 24 17.92 -19.53 -24.66
N SER A 25 19.18 -19.90 -24.88
CA SER A 25 19.52 -21.07 -25.70
C SER A 25 18.85 -22.31 -25.10
N ASP A 26 18.45 -23.29 -25.91
CA ASP A 26 17.77 -24.53 -25.50
C ASP A 26 18.48 -25.29 -24.37
N HIS A 27 19.76 -24.98 -24.12
CA HIS A 27 20.59 -25.56 -23.06
C HIS A 27 20.73 -24.69 -21.79
N GLY A 28 19.95 -23.60 -21.65
CA GLY A 28 19.78 -22.87 -20.39
C GLY A 28 20.93 -21.97 -19.94
N HIS A 29 21.91 -21.68 -20.81
CA HIS A 29 22.99 -20.74 -20.55
C HIS A 29 22.68 -19.36 -21.15
N HIS A 30 22.83 -18.30 -20.34
CA HIS A 30 22.84 -16.91 -20.82
C HIS A 30 24.25 -16.59 -21.34
N GLU A 31 24.42 -16.60 -22.65
CA GLU A 31 25.70 -16.29 -23.29
C GLU A 31 25.72 -14.80 -23.66
N HIS A 32 26.71 -14.07 -23.12
CA HIS A 32 26.92 -12.65 -23.39
C HIS A 32 28.28 -12.46 -24.04
N GLU A 33 28.36 -11.57 -25.04
CA GLU A 33 29.63 -11.16 -25.63
C GLU A 33 30.55 -10.57 -24.54
N SER A 34 31.77 -11.10 -24.44
CA SER A 34 32.77 -10.72 -23.44
C SER A 34 34.01 -10.17 -24.14
N TYR A 35 34.58 -9.11 -23.57
CA TYR A 35 35.81 -8.50 -24.11
C TYR A 35 37.05 -9.19 -23.53
N TYR A 36 37.91 -9.68 -24.41
CA TYR A 36 39.16 -10.38 -24.07
C TYR A 36 40.41 -9.66 -24.56
N GLY A 37 40.29 -8.44 -25.11
CA GLY A 37 41.42 -7.67 -25.61
C GLY A 37 42.21 -6.95 -24.51
N ASP A 38 43.24 -6.23 -24.94
CA ASP A 38 44.10 -5.43 -24.07
C ASP A 38 43.33 -4.31 -23.38
N ARG A 39 43.67 -4.02 -22.12
CA ARG A 39 42.90 -3.09 -21.27
C ARG A 39 43.35 -1.64 -21.37
N ASP A 40 43.96 -1.29 -22.49
CA ASP A 40 44.37 0.08 -22.79
C ASP A 40 43.16 0.92 -23.21
N THR A 41 43.22 2.21 -22.92
CA THR A 41 42.12 3.14 -23.22
C THR A 41 41.77 3.15 -24.71
N GLU A 42 42.78 3.13 -25.59
CA GLU A 42 42.60 3.12 -27.04
C GLU A 42 41.93 1.84 -27.53
N SER A 43 42.35 0.68 -27.01
CA SER A 43 41.79 -0.63 -27.34
C SER A 43 40.33 -0.78 -26.91
N LEU A 44 39.97 -0.23 -25.75
CA LEU A 44 38.60 -0.22 -25.23
C LEU A 44 37.69 0.74 -26.01
N VAL A 45 38.19 1.94 -26.33
CA VAL A 45 37.44 2.93 -27.14
C VAL A 45 37.17 2.37 -28.52
N LYS A 46 38.19 1.80 -29.18
CA LYS A 46 38.04 1.17 -30.50
C LYS A 46 37.06 -0.01 -30.47
N PHE A 47 37.05 -0.79 -29.39
CA PHE A 47 36.06 -1.85 -29.20
C PHE A 47 34.63 -1.29 -29.08
N MET A 48 34.42 -0.24 -28.30
CA MET A 48 33.10 0.42 -28.20
C MET A 48 32.67 1.03 -29.54
N GLU A 49 33.57 1.68 -30.29
CA GLU A 49 33.26 2.27 -31.59
C GLU A 49 32.86 1.21 -32.62
N ASN A 50 33.55 0.07 -32.65
CA ASN A 50 33.18 -1.07 -33.51
C ASN A 50 31.80 -1.64 -33.13
N LEU A 51 31.49 -1.71 -31.84
CA LEU A 51 30.16 -2.14 -31.39
C LEU A 51 29.07 -1.14 -31.80
N VAL A 52 29.36 0.16 -31.70
CA VAL A 52 28.41 1.22 -32.07
C VAL A 52 28.14 1.24 -33.57
N THR A 53 29.17 1.02 -34.39
CA THR A 53 29.05 0.98 -35.86
C THR A 53 28.37 -0.29 -36.38
N SER A 54 28.39 -1.39 -35.60
CA SER A 54 27.67 -2.62 -35.92
C SER A 54 26.16 -2.55 -35.70
N PHE A 55 25.66 -1.50 -35.03
CA PHE A 55 24.22 -1.27 -34.98
C PHE A 55 23.76 -0.76 -36.35
N PRO A 56 22.73 -1.36 -36.96
CA PRO A 56 22.01 -0.67 -38.01
C PRO A 56 21.60 0.69 -37.46
N THR A 57 21.80 1.77 -38.22
CA THR A 57 21.20 3.07 -37.92
C THR A 57 19.68 2.91 -38.02
N GLU A 58 19.09 2.26 -37.03
CA GLU A 58 17.68 2.32 -36.74
C GLU A 58 17.47 3.73 -36.20
N SER A 59 17.29 4.66 -37.14
CA SER A 59 16.53 5.89 -36.89
C SER A 59 15.39 5.50 -35.98
N GLN A 60 15.38 6.02 -34.75
CA GLN A 60 14.38 5.73 -33.72
C GLN A 60 13.00 5.64 -34.37
N LYS A 61 12.54 4.42 -34.63
CA LYS A 61 11.15 4.19 -34.97
C LYS A 61 10.41 4.34 -33.64
N PRO A 62 9.59 5.38 -33.45
CA PRO A 62 8.74 5.46 -32.27
C PRO A 62 7.89 4.17 -32.21
N ALA A 63 7.73 3.62 -31.01
CA ALA A 63 7.07 2.35 -30.74
C ALA A 63 5.54 2.41 -30.95
N LEU A 64 5.11 2.74 -32.16
CA LEU A 64 3.72 2.78 -32.59
C LEU A 64 3.64 2.63 -34.13
N GLU A 65 4.28 1.59 -34.68
CA GLU A 65 3.89 1.06 -35.99
C GLU A 65 2.83 -0.02 -35.75
N ASP A 66 1.57 0.40 -35.64
CA ASP A 66 0.44 -0.49 -35.93
C ASP A 66 0.60 -0.93 -37.40
N LYS A 67 0.76 -2.23 -37.62
CA LYS A 67 0.73 -2.84 -38.96
C LYS A 67 -0.70 -2.76 -39.51
N SER A 68 -1.13 -1.58 -39.94
CA SER A 68 -2.28 -1.41 -40.82
C SER A 68 -1.80 -0.88 -42.16
N ASN A 69 -2.20 -1.57 -43.22
CA ASN A 69 -1.83 -1.31 -44.60
C ASN A 69 -1.94 0.17 -44.98
N ALA A 70 -0.96 0.62 -45.76
CA ALA A 70 -0.78 1.99 -46.20
C ALA A 70 -1.98 2.50 -47.04
N THR A 71 -2.92 3.18 -46.39
CA THR A 71 -3.75 4.27 -46.94
C THR A 71 -4.53 4.95 -45.81
N ASP A 72 -3.84 5.65 -44.90
CA ASP A 72 -4.31 6.91 -44.28
C ASP A 72 -3.26 7.43 -43.29
N ASN A 73 -2.47 8.44 -43.69
CA ASN A 73 -1.60 9.18 -42.77
C ASN A 73 -2.40 10.24 -42.01
N THR A 74 -3.61 9.92 -41.56
CA THR A 74 -4.34 10.73 -40.59
C THR A 74 -3.80 10.36 -39.22
N LYS A 75 -2.76 11.09 -38.77
CA LYS A 75 -2.38 11.12 -37.35
C LYS A 75 -3.67 11.35 -36.57
N ARG A 76 -4.15 10.32 -35.86
CA ARG A 76 -5.37 10.44 -35.06
C ARG A 76 -5.19 11.66 -34.16
N PRO A 77 -6.07 12.67 -34.22
CA PRO A 77 -5.97 13.81 -33.34
C PRO A 77 -5.97 13.27 -31.90
N ALA A 78 -5.08 13.81 -31.07
CA ALA A 78 -5.08 13.47 -29.65
C ALA A 78 -6.52 13.66 -29.11
N PRO A 79 -7.03 12.73 -28.29
CA PRO A 79 -8.38 12.86 -27.75
C PRO A 79 -8.57 14.24 -27.11
N SER A 80 -9.69 14.89 -27.42
CA SER A 80 -10.05 16.23 -26.90
C SER A 80 -10.13 16.27 -25.37
N ALA A 81 -10.35 15.11 -24.74
CA ALA A 81 -10.26 14.93 -23.30
C ALA A 81 -8.91 14.30 -22.92
N GLY A 82 -7.99 15.11 -22.37
CA GLY A 82 -6.73 14.65 -21.83
C GLY A 82 -6.92 13.92 -20.49
N GLY A 83 -6.43 12.69 -20.39
CA GLY A 83 -6.45 11.91 -19.15
C GLY A 83 -5.82 10.54 -19.31
N CYS A 84 -5.30 9.98 -18.21
CA CYS A 84 -4.72 8.65 -18.18
C CYS A 84 -5.27 7.90 -16.96
N ARG A 85 -5.74 6.66 -17.16
CA ARG A 85 -6.12 5.77 -16.06
C ARG A 85 -4.97 4.82 -15.76
N ILE A 86 -4.42 4.93 -14.56
CA ILE A 86 -3.31 4.08 -14.10
C ILE A 86 -3.88 3.06 -13.11
N GLU A 87 -3.77 1.78 -13.46
CA GLU A 87 -4.19 0.66 -12.62
C GLU A 87 -3.07 -0.38 -12.55
N GLY A 88 -2.79 -0.88 -11.36
CA GLY A 88 -1.75 -1.89 -11.19
C GLY A 88 -1.38 -2.12 -9.73
N TYR A 89 -0.32 -2.89 -9.54
CA TYR A 89 0.31 -3.11 -8.24
C TYR A 89 1.82 -3.09 -8.41
N VAL A 90 2.51 -2.48 -7.46
CA VAL A 90 3.97 -2.39 -7.48
C VAL A 90 4.51 -3.05 -6.22
N ARG A 91 5.50 -3.94 -6.39
CA ARG A 91 6.21 -4.55 -5.26
C ARG A 91 7.40 -3.69 -4.91
N VAL A 92 7.32 -3.01 -3.77
CA VAL A 92 8.39 -2.14 -3.25
C VAL A 92 9.00 -2.72 -1.99
N LYS A 93 10.22 -2.29 -1.66
CA LYS A 93 10.82 -2.56 -0.35
C LYS A 93 10.06 -1.77 0.72
N LYS A 94 9.99 -2.31 1.94
CA LYS A 94 9.36 -1.65 3.11
C LYS A 94 10.32 -0.59 3.70
N VAL A 95 10.58 0.48 2.96
CA VAL A 95 11.40 1.63 3.38
C VAL A 95 10.72 2.94 2.95
N PRO A 96 10.98 4.07 3.63
CA PRO A 96 10.51 5.36 3.16
C PRO A 96 10.96 5.64 1.72
N GLY A 97 10.06 6.23 0.91
CA GLY A 97 10.31 6.46 -0.51
C GLY A 97 9.25 7.33 -1.17
N ASN A 98 9.43 7.60 -2.47
CA ASN A 98 8.51 8.44 -3.23
C ASN A 98 8.02 7.71 -4.47
N LEU A 99 6.71 7.74 -4.71
CA LEU A 99 6.10 7.38 -5.98
C LEU A 99 5.80 8.68 -6.73
N ILE A 100 6.36 8.83 -7.93
CA ILE A 100 6.23 10.04 -8.74
C ILE A 100 5.58 9.68 -10.06
N ILE A 101 4.49 10.37 -10.39
CA ILE A 101 3.80 10.27 -11.67
C ILE A 101 4.06 11.59 -12.42
N SER A 102 4.74 11.49 -13.55
CA SER A 102 5.20 12.64 -14.33
C SER A 102 5.13 12.33 -15.83
N ALA A 103 4.89 13.35 -16.65
CA ALA A 103 5.07 13.22 -18.10
C ALA A 103 6.58 13.15 -18.44
N ARG A 104 6.98 12.16 -19.25
CA ARG A 104 8.34 12.03 -19.77
C ARG A 104 8.33 11.59 -21.22
N SER A 105 9.17 12.23 -22.03
CA SER A 105 9.40 11.93 -23.44
C SER A 105 10.83 12.31 -23.79
N ASP A 106 11.51 11.47 -24.56
CA ASP A 106 12.89 11.72 -25.00
C ASP A 106 12.93 12.52 -26.33
N ALA A 107 11.82 12.57 -27.07
CA ALA A 107 11.74 13.21 -28.39
C ALA A 107 10.86 14.48 -28.41
N HIS A 108 10.14 14.77 -27.31
CA HIS A 108 9.23 15.91 -27.22
C HIS A 108 9.46 16.70 -25.94
N SER A 109 9.62 18.01 -26.06
CA SER A 109 9.54 18.95 -24.94
C SER A 109 8.07 19.19 -24.59
N PHE A 110 7.77 19.26 -23.30
CA PHE A 110 6.43 19.59 -22.85
C PHE A 110 6.37 21.01 -22.30
N ASP A 111 5.26 21.69 -22.57
CA ASP A 111 4.97 23.00 -21.98
C ASP A 111 4.40 22.84 -20.57
N VAL A 112 5.17 23.31 -19.58
CA VAL A 112 4.80 23.28 -18.15
C VAL A 112 3.51 24.05 -17.86
N SER A 113 3.24 25.13 -18.61
CA SER A 113 2.05 25.96 -18.43
C SER A 113 0.75 25.30 -18.90
N GLN A 114 0.85 24.26 -19.72
CA GLN A 114 -0.29 23.51 -20.25
C GLN A 114 -0.47 22.15 -19.56
N MET A 115 0.41 21.81 -18.62
CA MET A 115 0.32 20.55 -17.89
C MET A 115 -0.66 20.63 -16.72
N ASN A 116 -1.63 19.73 -16.75
CA ASN A 116 -2.57 19.54 -15.65
C ASN A 116 -2.27 18.24 -14.90
N MET A 117 -1.90 18.34 -13.62
CA MET A 117 -1.69 17.20 -12.72
C MET A 117 -2.91 16.86 -11.85
N SER A 118 -4.08 17.40 -12.20
CA SER A 118 -5.34 17.05 -11.54
C SER A 118 -5.63 15.56 -11.71
N HIS A 119 -5.99 14.89 -10.64
CA HIS A 119 -6.22 13.45 -10.67
C HIS A 119 -7.25 13.02 -9.62
N VAL A 120 -7.77 11.82 -9.81
CA VAL A 120 -8.72 11.17 -8.90
C VAL A 120 -8.08 9.89 -8.41
N ILE A 121 -8.04 9.71 -7.10
CA ILE A 121 -7.52 8.49 -6.49
C ILE A 121 -8.70 7.56 -6.25
N ASN A 122 -8.88 6.56 -7.13
CA ASN A 122 -9.98 5.61 -6.99
C ASN A 122 -9.72 4.60 -5.87
N ASN A 123 -8.54 3.96 -5.88
CA ASN A 123 -8.13 2.95 -4.92
C ASN A 123 -6.62 3.01 -4.68
N LEU A 124 -6.20 3.25 -3.44
CA LEU A 124 -4.80 3.17 -3.03
C LEU A 124 -4.67 2.36 -1.73
N SER A 125 -4.25 1.11 -1.84
CA SER A 125 -4.09 0.21 -0.69
C SER A 125 -2.68 -0.33 -0.57
N PHE A 126 -2.27 -0.58 0.67
CA PHE A 126 -0.98 -1.18 0.99
C PHE A 126 -1.18 -2.58 1.57
N GLY A 127 -0.27 -3.49 1.25
CA GLY A 127 -0.32 -4.87 1.74
C GLY A 127 -0.95 -5.85 0.75
N ARG A 128 -1.28 -7.04 1.25
CA ARG A 128 -1.86 -8.11 0.43
C ARG A 128 -3.38 -7.98 0.47
N LYS A 129 -4.02 -8.11 -0.70
CA LYS A 129 -5.48 -8.24 -0.75
C LYS A 129 -5.88 -9.49 0.04
N VAL A 130 -6.74 -9.32 1.05
CA VAL A 130 -7.21 -10.41 1.90
C VAL A 130 -7.99 -11.39 1.03
N THR A 131 -7.54 -12.64 0.97
CA THR A 131 -8.26 -13.69 0.22
C THR A 131 -9.55 -14.06 0.95
N PRO A 132 -10.65 -14.38 0.24
CA PRO A 132 -11.95 -14.69 0.83
C PRO A 132 -11.93 -15.81 1.89
N ARG A 133 -10.98 -16.75 1.79
CA ARG A 133 -10.83 -17.88 2.72
C ARG A 133 -10.40 -17.46 4.13
N VAL A 134 -9.70 -16.33 4.26
CA VAL A 134 -9.26 -15.79 5.56
C VAL A 134 -10.33 -14.84 6.13
N PHE A 135 -11.35 -14.51 5.34
CA PHE A 135 -12.36 -13.52 5.68
C PHE A 135 -13.32 -13.99 6.81
N SER A 136 -13.53 -15.30 7.01
CA SER A 136 -14.38 -15.76 8.12
C SER A 136 -13.77 -15.46 9.49
N ASP A 137 -12.47 -15.66 9.64
CA ASP A 137 -11.74 -15.42 10.89
C ASP A 137 -11.52 -13.91 11.10
N VAL A 138 -11.32 -13.17 9.99
CA VAL A 138 -11.33 -11.70 9.97
C VAL A 138 -12.67 -11.14 10.41
N LYS A 139 -13.80 -11.75 10.02
CA LYS A 139 -15.15 -11.21 10.29
C LYS A 139 -15.41 -10.96 11.78
N ARG A 140 -14.81 -11.77 12.65
CA ARG A 140 -14.89 -11.60 14.11
C ARG A 140 -14.05 -10.42 14.63
N LEU A 141 -13.06 -10.00 13.86
CA LEU A 141 -12.09 -8.95 14.17
C LEU A 141 -12.28 -7.67 13.35
N ILE A 142 -13.20 -7.66 12.37
CA ILE A 142 -13.62 -6.47 11.59
C ILE A 142 -13.89 -5.22 12.45
N PRO A 143 -14.52 -5.28 13.65
CA PRO A 143 -14.70 -4.05 14.43
C PRO A 143 -13.38 -3.46 14.95
N TYR A 144 -12.27 -4.20 14.89
CA TYR A 144 -10.94 -3.74 15.30
C TYR A 144 -9.99 -3.53 14.11
N ILE A 145 -10.37 -3.98 12.91
CA ILE A 145 -9.54 -4.03 11.71
C ILE A 145 -10.43 -3.71 10.50
N GLY A 146 -10.20 -2.58 9.84
CA GLY A 146 -11.00 -2.17 8.68
C GLY A 146 -11.98 -1.03 8.93
N ILE A 147 -11.90 -0.35 10.09
CA ILE A 147 -12.47 1.01 10.25
C ILE A 147 -11.60 2.04 9.51
N SER A 148 -10.40 1.64 9.07
CA SER A 148 -9.51 2.39 8.18
C SER A 148 -10.21 2.69 6.85
N HIS A 149 -10.94 3.80 6.84
CA HIS A 149 -11.35 4.48 5.64
C HIS A 149 -10.08 4.86 4.89
N ASP A 150 -9.84 4.17 3.79
CA ASP A 150 -8.80 4.48 2.82
C ASP A 150 -8.90 5.98 2.48
N ARG A 151 -8.01 6.79 3.09
CA ARG A 151 -8.26 8.23 3.28
C ARG A 151 -8.27 8.99 1.96
N LEU A 152 -7.63 8.45 0.94
CA LEU A 152 -7.53 9.05 -0.39
C LEU A 152 -8.54 8.46 -1.38
N ASN A 153 -9.21 7.35 -1.08
CA ASN A 153 -10.14 6.71 -2.02
C ASN A 153 -11.34 7.59 -2.35
N GLY A 154 -11.66 7.65 -3.64
CA GLY A 154 -12.74 8.45 -4.19
C GLY A 154 -12.51 9.96 -4.12
N ARG A 155 -11.32 10.41 -3.68
CA ARG A 155 -11.01 11.85 -3.63
C ARG A 155 -10.50 12.35 -4.96
N SER A 156 -11.04 13.50 -5.38
CA SER A 156 -10.57 14.26 -6.52
C SER A 156 -9.69 15.42 -6.06
N PHE A 157 -8.53 15.55 -6.70
CA PHE A 157 -7.59 16.64 -6.49
C PHE A 157 -7.55 17.43 -7.79
N ILE A 158 -8.38 18.46 -7.86
CA ILE A 158 -8.54 19.30 -9.05
C ILE A 158 -7.82 20.61 -8.79
N ASN A 159 -6.95 20.99 -9.72
CA ASN A 159 -6.36 22.31 -9.74
C ASN A 159 -7.39 23.32 -10.25
N THR A 160 -8.04 24.04 -9.34
CA THR A 160 -9.12 24.98 -9.63
C THR A 160 -8.66 26.34 -10.16
N ARG A 161 -7.35 26.63 -10.20
CA ARG A 161 -6.88 27.99 -10.49
C ARG A 161 -6.48 28.23 -11.95
N ASP A 162 -6.63 27.28 -12.87
CA ASP A 162 -6.13 27.40 -14.26
C ASP A 162 -4.63 27.75 -14.38
N LEU A 163 -3.88 27.71 -13.26
CA LEU A 163 -2.43 27.77 -13.29
C LEU A 163 -1.90 26.39 -13.67
N GLY A 164 -1.52 26.19 -14.93
CA GLY A 164 -0.64 25.08 -15.29
C GLY A 164 0.76 25.35 -14.76
N ASN A 165 1.37 24.35 -14.11
CA ASN A 165 2.60 24.36 -13.28
C ASN A 165 2.40 23.96 -11.80
N VAL A 166 1.24 23.42 -11.44
CA VAL A 166 0.97 23.00 -10.07
C VAL A 166 1.33 21.53 -9.87
N THR A 167 2.12 21.26 -8.83
CA THR A 167 2.42 19.92 -8.33
C THR A 167 1.51 19.57 -7.17
N ILE A 168 1.00 18.35 -7.17
CA ILE A 168 0.14 17.85 -6.10
C ILE A 168 0.94 16.80 -5.35
N GLU A 169 1.19 17.06 -4.07
CA GLU A 169 1.96 16.20 -3.20
C GLU A 169 1.06 15.54 -2.15
N HIS A 170 1.16 14.23 -2.01
CA HIS A 170 0.46 13.44 -1.01
C HIS A 170 1.48 12.86 -0.03
N TYR A 171 1.39 13.29 1.22
CA TYR A 171 2.16 12.76 2.33
C TYR A 171 1.36 11.62 2.96
N ILE A 172 1.85 10.40 2.78
CA ILE A 172 1.19 9.17 3.20
C ILE A 172 2.04 8.52 4.29
N GLN A 173 1.45 8.41 5.48
CA GLN A 173 2.08 7.72 6.60
C GLN A 173 1.40 6.38 6.81
N ILE A 174 2.16 5.30 6.61
CA ILE A 174 1.68 3.93 6.63
C ILE A 174 1.97 3.33 8.01
N VAL A 175 0.94 2.80 8.66
CA VAL A 175 1.01 2.13 9.95
C VAL A 175 0.75 0.64 9.76
N LYS A 176 1.61 -0.20 10.34
CA LYS A 176 1.41 -1.65 10.32
C LYS A 176 0.49 -2.06 11.46
N THR A 177 -0.55 -2.82 11.12
CA THR A 177 -1.45 -3.46 12.08
C THR A 177 -1.28 -4.97 11.97
N GLU A 178 -0.99 -5.62 13.09
CA GLU A 178 -0.78 -7.06 13.14
C GLU A 178 -1.76 -7.69 14.12
N VAL A 179 -2.33 -8.81 13.69
CA VAL A 179 -3.24 -9.61 14.50
C VAL A 179 -2.56 -10.90 14.87
N THR A 180 -2.43 -11.12 16.16
CA THR A 180 -1.86 -12.37 16.70
C THR A 180 -2.92 -13.14 17.45
N THR A 181 -3.01 -14.44 17.17
CA THR A 181 -3.86 -15.35 17.93
C THR A 181 -3.18 -15.77 19.24
N ARG A 182 -3.95 -16.37 20.16
CA ARG A 182 -3.51 -16.86 21.48
C ARG A 182 -2.24 -17.71 21.45
N LYS A 183 -2.04 -18.49 20.39
CA LYS A 183 -0.87 -19.38 20.22
C LYS A 183 0.38 -18.66 19.69
N GLY A 184 0.36 -17.33 19.59
CA GLY A 184 1.45 -16.53 19.03
C GLY A 184 1.54 -16.60 17.50
N TYR A 185 0.65 -17.33 16.82
CA TYR A 185 0.60 -17.31 15.36
C TYR A 185 0.04 -15.98 14.87
N LYS A 186 0.80 -15.37 13.99
CA LYS A 186 0.41 -14.21 13.21
C LYS A 186 -0.66 -14.61 12.21
N LEU A 187 -1.87 -14.10 12.42
CA LEU A 187 -2.99 -14.40 11.55
C LEU A 187 -2.94 -13.51 10.31
N ILE A 188 -2.73 -12.20 10.51
CA ILE A 188 -2.92 -11.17 9.47
C ILE A 188 -1.95 -10.01 9.65
N GLU A 189 -1.39 -9.54 8.53
CA GLU A 189 -0.76 -8.22 8.40
C GLU A 189 -1.65 -7.30 7.58
N GLU A 190 -2.07 -6.21 8.20
CA GLU A 190 -2.78 -5.14 7.53
C GLU A 190 -1.96 -3.85 7.60
N TYR A 191 -2.16 -2.99 6.61
CA TYR A 191 -1.50 -1.69 6.52
C TYR A 191 -2.57 -0.62 6.42
N GLU A 192 -2.72 0.13 7.49
CA GLU A 192 -3.55 1.32 7.52
C GLU A 192 -2.69 2.54 7.20
N TYR A 193 -3.30 3.62 6.75
CA TYR A 193 -2.53 4.83 6.47
C TYR A 193 -3.32 6.10 6.70
N THR A 194 -2.58 7.17 7.03
CA THR A 194 -3.08 8.54 7.02
C THR A 194 -2.51 9.26 5.81
N ALA A 195 -3.27 10.24 5.31
CA ALA A 195 -2.84 11.01 4.16
C ALA A 195 -3.14 12.49 4.34
N HIS A 196 -2.17 13.32 3.97
CA HIS A 196 -2.31 14.75 3.88
C HIS A 196 -1.90 15.19 2.47
N SER A 197 -2.66 16.08 1.85
CA SER A 197 -2.39 16.54 0.49
C SER A 197 -2.05 18.02 0.50
N SER A 198 -0.97 18.36 -0.19
CA SER A 198 -0.50 19.73 -0.34
C SER A 198 -0.36 20.05 -1.82
N VAL A 199 -0.45 21.34 -2.12
CA VAL A 199 -0.33 21.88 -3.46
C VAL A 199 0.87 22.81 -3.48
N ALA A 200 1.86 22.51 -4.32
CA ALA A 200 3.09 23.28 -4.44
C ALA A 200 3.27 23.78 -5.88
N HIS A 201 3.66 25.04 -6.02
CA HIS A 201 4.06 25.58 -7.33
C HIS A 201 5.50 25.16 -7.61
N SER A 202 5.73 24.57 -8.77
CA SER A 202 7.07 24.18 -9.20
C SER A 202 7.42 24.89 -10.50
N ILE A 203 8.67 25.35 -10.59
CA ILE A 203 9.25 25.90 -11.82
C ILE A 203 9.63 24.74 -12.77
N TYR A 204 9.78 23.53 -12.23
CA TYR A 204 10.09 22.31 -12.98
C TYR A 204 8.81 21.60 -13.45
N ILE A 205 8.97 20.60 -14.32
CA ILE A 205 7.88 19.75 -14.85
C ILE A 205 6.95 19.33 -13.70
N PRO A 206 5.65 19.65 -13.76
CA PRO A 206 4.75 19.35 -12.68
C PRO A 206 4.50 17.84 -12.59
N VAL A 207 4.35 17.37 -11.35
CA VAL A 207 4.21 15.95 -11.02
C VAL A 207 3.12 15.75 -9.97
N ALA A 208 2.52 14.56 -9.99
CA ALA A 208 1.78 14.04 -8.86
C ALA A 208 2.73 13.15 -8.04
N LYS A 209 2.99 13.55 -6.79
CA LYS A 209 4.02 12.94 -5.95
C LYS A 209 3.41 12.37 -4.69
N PHE A 210 3.75 11.13 -4.40
CA PHE A 210 3.29 10.39 -3.24
C PHE A 210 4.50 10.08 -2.36
N HIS A 211 4.62 10.80 -1.27
CA HIS A 211 5.60 10.56 -0.21
C HIS A 211 5.10 9.41 0.66
N LEU A 212 5.82 8.29 0.64
CA LEU A 212 5.51 7.09 1.39
C LEU A 212 6.45 7.01 2.59
N GLU A 213 5.91 7.21 3.79
CA GLU A 213 6.64 7.08 5.04
C GLU A 213 6.07 5.94 5.87
N LEU A 214 6.92 5.03 6.34
CA LEU A 214 6.51 3.96 7.23
C LEU A 214 6.62 4.45 8.67
N SER A 215 5.50 4.38 9.39
CA SER A 215 5.49 4.68 10.82
C SER A 215 6.37 3.69 11.57
N PRO A 216 7.22 4.16 12.50
CA PRO A 216 7.96 3.27 13.39
C PRO A 216 7.06 2.57 14.40
N MET A 217 5.81 3.02 14.55
CA MET A 217 4.82 2.41 15.43
C MET A 217 4.09 1.26 14.74
N GLN A 218 3.83 0.21 15.50
CA GLN A 218 3.03 -0.93 15.08
C GLN A 218 1.85 -1.12 16.04
N VAL A 219 0.66 -1.34 15.49
CA VAL A 219 -0.52 -1.74 16.27
C VAL A 219 -0.54 -3.27 16.35
N LEU A 220 -0.55 -3.80 17.56
CA LEU A 220 -0.64 -5.24 17.81
C LEU A 220 -1.98 -5.54 18.47
N ILE A 221 -2.83 -6.30 17.78
CA ILE A 221 -4.12 -6.76 18.28
C ILE A 221 -3.95 -8.18 18.78
N THR A 222 -4.02 -8.34 20.11
CA THR A 222 -3.93 -9.62 20.80
C THR A 222 -5.28 -10.02 21.36
N GLU A 223 -5.71 -11.26 21.13
CA GLU A 223 -6.90 -11.80 21.80
C GLU A 223 -6.55 -12.30 23.21
N ASN A 224 -7.02 -11.59 24.24
CA ASN A 224 -6.90 -12.01 25.63
C ASN A 224 -8.23 -12.62 26.11
N GLN A 225 -8.18 -13.83 26.66
CA GLN A 225 -9.34 -14.42 27.32
C GLN A 225 -9.44 -13.93 28.76
N LYS A 226 -10.65 -13.58 29.20
CA LYS A 226 -10.91 -13.37 30.62
C LYS A 226 -10.75 -14.70 31.36
N SER A 227 -10.14 -14.69 32.54
CA SER A 227 -9.98 -15.90 33.34
C SER A 227 -11.35 -16.46 33.74
N PHE A 228 -11.45 -17.80 33.80
CA PHE A 228 -12.66 -18.45 34.30
C PHE A 228 -12.97 -18.06 35.75
N SER A 229 -11.95 -17.71 36.53
CA SER A 229 -12.10 -17.15 37.87
C SER A 229 -12.97 -15.89 37.87
N HIS A 230 -12.80 -14.99 36.90
CA HIS A 230 -13.62 -13.77 36.79
C HIS A 230 -15.11 -14.10 36.53
N PHE A 231 -15.39 -15.21 35.85
CA PHE A 231 -16.77 -15.67 35.66
C PHE A 231 -17.36 -16.18 36.99
N ILE A 232 -16.64 -17.03 37.72
CA ILE A 232 -17.09 -17.55 39.02
C ILE A 232 -17.31 -16.41 40.02
N THR A 233 -16.40 -15.44 40.09
CA THR A 233 -16.55 -14.30 41.00
C THR A 233 -17.79 -13.48 40.68
N ASN A 234 -18.10 -13.29 39.39
CA ASN A 234 -19.33 -12.60 38.97
C ASN A 234 -20.59 -13.39 39.35
N VAL A 235 -20.59 -14.71 39.15
CA VAL A 235 -21.73 -15.56 39.54
C VAL A 235 -21.95 -15.51 41.05
N CYS A 236 -20.88 -15.64 41.84
CA CYS A 236 -20.96 -15.58 43.29
C CYS A 236 -21.43 -14.20 43.78
N ALA A 237 -20.98 -13.11 43.15
CA ALA A 237 -21.43 -11.76 43.46
C ALA A 237 -22.93 -11.57 43.18
N ILE A 238 -23.45 -12.11 42.07
CA ILE A 238 -24.86 -12.06 41.73
C ILE A 238 -25.70 -12.86 42.74
N ILE A 239 -25.30 -14.11 43.05
CA ILE A 239 -26.02 -14.96 44.01
C ILE A 239 -26.01 -14.34 45.42
N GLY A 240 -24.84 -13.89 45.88
CA GLY A 240 -24.71 -13.22 47.18
C GLY A 240 -25.51 -11.92 47.26
N GLY A 241 -25.55 -11.15 46.17
CA GLY A 241 -26.38 -9.94 46.05
C GLY A 241 -27.87 -10.23 46.14
N VAL A 242 -28.36 -11.27 45.46
CA VAL A 242 -29.78 -11.67 45.53
C VAL A 242 -30.16 -12.14 46.94
N PHE A 243 -29.31 -12.94 47.60
CA PHE A 243 -29.58 -13.39 48.98
C PHE A 243 -29.59 -12.25 49.99
N THR A 244 -28.67 -11.28 49.86
CA THR A 244 -28.64 -10.11 50.74
C THR A 244 -29.84 -9.20 50.54
N VAL A 245 -30.22 -8.93 49.28
CA VAL A 245 -31.42 -8.13 48.99
C VAL A 245 -32.70 -8.82 49.45
N ALA A 246 -32.84 -10.14 49.22
CA ALA A 246 -33.98 -10.92 49.70
C ALA A 246 -34.07 -10.94 51.24
N GLY A 247 -32.93 -11.11 51.93
CA GLY A 247 -32.88 -11.09 53.40
C GLY A 247 -33.25 -9.73 53.99
N ILE A 248 -32.81 -8.62 53.37
CA ILE A 248 -33.20 -7.27 53.79
C ILE A 248 -34.70 -7.05 53.59
N LEU A 249 -35.26 -7.44 52.43
CA LEU A 249 -36.68 -7.29 52.15
C LEU A 249 -37.55 -8.10 53.11
N ASP A 250 -37.19 -9.35 53.37
CA ASP A 250 -37.91 -10.20 54.33
C ASP A 250 -37.83 -9.62 55.74
N SER A 251 -36.65 -9.15 56.17
CA SER A 251 -36.47 -8.54 57.49
C SER A 251 -37.28 -7.25 57.66
N ILE A 252 -37.41 -6.43 56.60
CA ILE A 252 -38.27 -5.23 56.59
C ILE A 252 -39.74 -5.65 56.67
N LEU A 253 -40.20 -6.55 55.78
CA LEU A 253 -41.60 -7.01 55.76
C LEU A 253 -42.03 -7.62 57.09
N HIS A 254 -41.20 -8.48 57.67
CA HIS A 254 -41.52 -9.15 58.93
C HIS A 254 -41.60 -8.15 60.10
N ASN A 255 -40.73 -7.13 60.11
CA ASN A 255 -40.77 -6.09 61.13
C ASN A 255 -41.98 -5.16 60.94
N THR A 256 -42.31 -4.77 59.70
CA THR A 256 -43.50 -3.98 59.39
C THR A 256 -44.78 -4.73 59.78
N ILE A 257 -44.91 -6.02 59.45
CA ILE A 257 -46.08 -6.84 59.83
C ILE A 257 -46.18 -6.97 61.35
N ARG A 258 -45.05 -7.17 62.07
CA ARG A 258 -45.05 -7.19 63.55
C ARG A 258 -45.46 -5.86 64.16
N ILE A 259 -45.01 -4.74 63.60
CA ILE A 259 -45.37 -3.40 64.07
C ILE A 259 -46.86 -3.15 63.80
N VAL A 260 -47.36 -3.46 62.60
CA VAL A 260 -48.79 -3.32 62.25
C VAL A 260 -49.66 -4.18 63.16
N LYS A 261 -49.29 -5.45 63.40
CA LYS A 261 -50.01 -6.30 64.37
C LYS A 261 -49.95 -5.76 65.80
N LYS A 262 -48.81 -5.17 66.23
CA LYS A 262 -48.71 -4.51 67.54
C LYS A 262 -49.61 -3.27 67.64
N VAL A 263 -49.76 -2.52 66.55
CA VAL A 263 -50.64 -1.34 66.47
C VAL A 263 -52.11 -1.74 66.44
N GLU A 264 -52.49 -2.80 65.70
CA GLU A 264 -53.87 -3.34 65.68
C GLU A 264 -54.31 -3.95 67.02
N LEU A 265 -53.39 -4.55 67.79
CA LEU A 265 -53.67 -5.11 69.12
C LEU A 265 -53.73 -4.06 70.24
N GLY A 266 -53.65 -2.77 69.92
CA GLY A 266 -53.98 -1.68 70.84
C GLY A 266 -53.12 -1.61 72.11
N LYS A 267 -51.86 -2.07 72.07
CA LYS A 267 -50.94 -1.92 73.21
C LYS A 267 -49.83 -0.94 72.85
N ASN A 268 -50.17 0.34 73.01
CA ASN A 268 -49.19 1.42 73.11
C ASN A 268 -48.49 1.28 74.45
N PHE A 269 -47.24 0.79 74.47
CA PHE A 269 -46.16 1.15 75.39
C PHE A 269 -44.85 0.57 74.82
#